data_AF-A0A0N8NXP4-F1
#
_entry.id   AF-A0A0N8NXP4-F1
#
_cell.length_a   1.000
_cell.length_b   1.000
_cell.length_c   1.000
_cell.angle_alpha   90.00
_cell.angle_beta   90.00
_cell.angle_gamma   90.00
#
_symmetry.space_group_name_H-M   'P 1'
#
loop_
_entity.id
_entity.type
_entity.pdbx_description
1 polymer ?
#
loop_
_entity_poly.entity_id
_entity_poly.type
_entity_poly.pdbx_seq_one_letter_code
_entity_poly.pdbx_strand_id
1 'polypeptide(L)'
;MPFKQQPQIDTQDTVTRRAIRYRTTGSGHGAIVRLMSPSDLGHLIKPFVFLDLFEGESSFINGMPLHPHSGIATVTVITEGNLRFEDADSGAGMIDHGGVEWMRAGGGVWHGKEMSVGTSKRIQGFQLWVALPPALENASVDSQYLESGVMPQVGPARLILGTYQGVQSPVRAPAGMNYLLVTLPAGESWSYVPPKGHESLWLSVSRGSLCAPEAVMAGEMVVFEPGSGTVTLKAMHNDTVFVIGSAEPHPYDLALGNYSVHTNPQALHAGEAKIAEIGARLRDYLKKSNGSASVPVFK
;
A
#
# COMPACT_ATOMS: atom_id res chain seq x y z
N MET A 1 13.56 -51.82 -40.44
CA MET A 1 12.59 -51.09 -39.60
C MET A 1 13.22 -49.75 -39.23
N PRO A 2 12.88 -48.62 -39.87
CA PRO A 2 13.46 -47.33 -39.49
C PRO A 2 12.71 -46.75 -38.29
N PHE A 3 13.47 -46.29 -37.30
CA PHE A 3 12.97 -45.53 -36.16
C PHE A 3 12.34 -44.22 -36.67
N LYS A 4 11.03 -44.03 -36.43
CA LYS A 4 10.39 -42.72 -36.59
C LYS A 4 10.78 -41.86 -35.39
N GLN A 5 11.56 -40.81 -35.63
CA GLN A 5 11.69 -39.70 -34.70
C GLN A 5 10.31 -39.02 -34.56
N GLN A 6 9.80 -38.97 -33.33
CA GLN A 6 8.68 -38.11 -32.98
C GLN A 6 9.14 -36.65 -33.03
N PRO A 7 8.31 -35.72 -33.55
CA PRO A 7 8.64 -34.31 -33.53
C PRO A 7 8.66 -33.80 -32.08
N GLN A 8 9.77 -33.16 -31.75
CA GLN A 8 9.97 -32.42 -30.52
C GLN A 8 9.02 -31.21 -30.56
N ILE A 9 7.99 -31.20 -29.71
CA ILE A 9 7.11 -30.05 -29.54
C ILE A 9 7.93 -29.00 -28.80
N ASP A 10 8.44 -28.03 -29.56
CA ASP A 10 9.03 -26.81 -29.03
C ASP A 10 7.88 -25.96 -28.47
N THR A 11 7.54 -26.17 -27.19
CA THR A 11 6.69 -25.23 -26.46
C THR A 11 7.53 -23.99 -26.17
N GLN A 12 7.56 -23.06 -27.12
CA GLN A 12 7.87 -21.68 -26.81
C GLN A 12 6.85 -21.22 -25.77
N ASP A 13 7.24 -21.24 -24.50
CA ASP A 13 6.58 -20.47 -23.45
C ASP A 13 6.67 -19.00 -23.88
N THR A 14 5.67 -18.53 -24.60
CA THR A 14 5.48 -17.12 -24.86
C THR A 14 5.18 -16.49 -23.50
N VAL A 15 6.23 -16.05 -22.80
CA VAL A 15 6.11 -15.27 -21.57
C VAL A 15 5.32 -14.01 -21.94
N THR A 16 4.01 -14.04 -21.69
CA THR A 16 3.14 -12.88 -21.87
C THR A 16 3.62 -11.78 -20.94
N ARG A 17 4.39 -10.83 -21.50
CA ARG A 17 4.78 -9.59 -20.82
C ARG A 17 3.56 -8.68 -20.76
N ARG A 18 3.24 -8.18 -19.56
CA ARG A 18 2.16 -7.20 -19.40
C ARG A 18 2.66 -5.83 -19.85
N ALA A 19 1.94 -5.19 -20.77
CA ALA A 19 2.22 -3.83 -21.20
C ALA A 19 1.77 -2.82 -20.13
N ILE A 20 2.38 -1.64 -20.11
CA ILE A 20 1.91 -0.52 -19.29
C ILE A 20 0.70 0.10 -19.99
N ARG A 21 -0.42 0.22 -19.27
CA ARG A 21 -1.67 0.79 -19.76
C ARG A 21 -1.87 2.23 -19.31
N TYR A 22 -1.55 2.52 -18.05
CA TYR A 22 -1.67 3.86 -17.48
C TYR A 22 -0.39 4.27 -16.78
N ARG A 23 -0.13 5.57 -16.78
CA ARG A 23 1.02 6.22 -16.14
C ARG A 23 0.57 7.54 -15.54
N THR A 24 1.12 7.88 -14.38
CA THR A 24 0.88 9.17 -13.73
C THR A 24 2.08 9.57 -12.87
N THR A 25 2.32 10.88 -12.76
CA THR A 25 3.23 11.49 -11.77
C THR A 25 2.46 12.07 -10.58
N GLY A 26 1.13 11.86 -10.56
CA GLY A 26 0.26 12.35 -9.50
C GLY A 26 0.00 13.86 -9.53
N SER A 27 -0.60 14.34 -8.45
CA SER A 27 -0.91 15.75 -8.18
C SER A 27 -0.64 16.08 -6.72
N GLY A 28 -0.16 17.30 -6.44
CA GLY A 28 0.18 17.73 -5.09
C GLY A 28 1.35 18.72 -5.07
N HIS A 29 1.52 19.39 -3.94
CA HIS A 29 2.60 20.33 -3.69
C HIS A 29 3.16 20.10 -2.28
N GLY A 30 4.47 20.30 -2.11
CA GLY A 30 5.13 20.09 -0.82
C GLY A 30 5.51 18.62 -0.59
N ALA A 31 5.37 18.15 0.65
CA ALA A 31 5.90 16.86 1.08
C ALA A 31 5.07 15.63 0.68
N ILE A 32 3.91 15.82 0.01
CA ILE A 32 3.00 14.73 -0.36
C ILE A 32 2.55 14.93 -1.81
N VAL A 33 2.72 13.88 -2.61
CA VAL A 33 2.22 13.79 -3.98
C VAL A 33 1.23 12.63 -4.06
N ARG A 34 -0.01 12.93 -4.48
CA ARG A 34 -1.05 11.93 -4.70
C ARG A 34 -0.93 11.30 -6.07
N LEU A 35 -0.54 10.04 -6.11
CA LEU A 35 -0.38 9.26 -7.33
C LEU A 35 -1.70 8.64 -7.79
N MET A 36 -2.57 8.27 -6.84
CA MET A 36 -3.85 7.62 -7.13
C MET A 36 -4.91 7.99 -6.08
N SER A 37 -6.14 8.15 -6.53
CA SER A 37 -7.35 8.39 -5.71
C SER A 37 -8.46 7.37 -6.05
N PRO A 38 -9.45 7.17 -5.17
CA PRO A 38 -10.52 6.20 -5.41
C PRO A 38 -11.35 6.50 -6.66
N SER A 39 -11.44 7.76 -7.07
CA SER A 39 -12.19 8.23 -8.24
C SER A 39 -11.43 8.16 -9.56
N ASP A 40 -10.13 7.83 -9.55
CA ASP A 40 -9.28 7.77 -10.75
C ASP A 40 -8.80 6.33 -11.03
N LEU A 41 -7.49 6.08 -11.10
CA LEU A 41 -6.88 4.76 -11.20
C LEU A 41 -7.35 3.83 -10.08
N GLY A 42 -7.68 4.34 -8.90
CA GLY A 42 -8.14 3.52 -7.77
C GLY A 42 -9.40 2.72 -8.07
N HIS A 43 -10.32 3.26 -8.86
CA HIS A 43 -11.50 2.53 -9.32
C HIS A 43 -11.14 1.38 -10.29
N LEU A 44 -10.06 1.53 -11.05
CA LEU A 44 -9.62 0.57 -12.05
C LEU A 44 -8.82 -0.60 -11.45
N ILE A 45 -8.06 -0.36 -10.38
CA ILE A 45 -7.14 -1.34 -9.80
C ILE A 45 -7.49 -1.76 -8.36
N LYS A 46 -8.74 -1.51 -7.96
CA LYS A 46 -9.31 -1.99 -6.69
C LYS A 46 -8.97 -3.48 -6.46
N PRO A 47 -8.50 -3.86 -5.26
CA PRO A 47 -8.74 -3.17 -3.98
C PRO A 47 -7.77 -2.03 -3.65
N PHE A 48 -6.72 -1.77 -4.44
CA PHE A 48 -5.87 -0.60 -4.22
C PHE A 48 -6.57 0.66 -4.72
N VAL A 49 -6.99 1.54 -3.80
CA VAL A 49 -7.86 2.67 -4.15
C VAL A 49 -7.21 4.02 -3.96
N PHE A 50 -6.08 4.10 -3.27
CA PHE A 50 -5.38 5.37 -3.04
C PHE A 50 -3.89 5.13 -2.88
N LEU A 51 -3.05 6.03 -3.40
CA LEU A 51 -1.63 6.01 -3.15
C LEU A 51 -1.07 7.44 -3.08
N ASP A 52 -0.50 7.79 -1.95
CA ASP A 52 0.35 8.98 -1.79
C ASP A 52 1.81 8.53 -1.68
N LEU A 53 2.71 9.23 -2.39
CA LEU A 53 4.14 9.24 -2.13
C LEU A 53 4.44 10.47 -1.27
N PHE A 54 4.99 10.25 -0.08
CA PHE A 54 5.44 11.35 0.77
C PHE A 54 6.96 11.38 0.85
N GLU A 55 7.53 12.59 0.82
CA GLU A 55 8.95 12.83 0.97
C GLU A 55 9.22 14.23 1.53
N GLY A 56 10.12 14.36 2.51
CA GLY A 56 10.55 15.66 2.99
C GLY A 56 11.35 15.61 4.28
N GLU A 57 11.46 16.77 4.94
CA GLU A 57 11.95 16.81 6.32
C GLU A 57 10.97 16.09 7.24
N SER A 58 11.45 15.17 8.07
CA SER A 58 10.60 14.35 8.93
C SER A 58 9.68 15.18 9.85
N SER A 59 10.08 16.40 10.18
CA SER A 59 9.32 17.36 10.99
C SER A 59 7.87 17.58 10.52
N PHE A 60 7.55 17.41 9.22
CA PHE A 60 6.18 17.56 8.72
C PHE A 60 5.21 16.54 9.33
N ILE A 61 5.68 15.36 9.75
CA ILE A 61 4.86 14.29 10.34
C ILE A 61 4.18 14.77 11.62
N ASN A 62 4.87 15.56 12.44
CA ASN A 62 4.32 16.10 13.69
C ASN A 62 3.15 17.08 13.44
N GLY A 63 3.09 17.67 12.25
CA GLY A 63 2.04 18.60 11.82
C GLY A 63 0.76 17.91 11.34
N MET A 64 0.74 16.58 11.20
CA MET A 64 -0.44 15.87 10.71
C MET A 64 -1.61 16.00 11.70
N PRO A 65 -2.79 16.44 11.23
CA PRO A 65 -3.97 16.55 12.07
C PRO A 65 -4.56 15.16 12.34
N LEU A 66 -5.32 15.06 13.43
CA LEU A 66 -6.24 13.93 13.59
C LEU A 66 -7.24 13.96 12.44
N HIS A 67 -7.42 12.83 11.78
CA HIS A 67 -8.35 12.67 10.66
C HIS A 67 -9.04 11.30 10.74
N PRO A 68 -10.25 11.19 10.17
CA PRO A 68 -10.99 9.94 10.22
C PRO A 68 -10.72 9.02 9.03
N HIS A 69 -11.07 7.74 9.15
CA HIS A 69 -11.25 6.81 8.02
C HIS A 69 -12.38 5.80 8.30
N SER A 70 -13.03 5.29 7.25
CA SER A 70 -13.91 4.11 7.30
C SER A 70 -13.94 3.35 5.97
N GLY A 71 -14.30 2.08 5.99
CA GLY A 71 -14.44 1.21 4.80
C GLY A 71 -13.12 0.77 4.15
N ILE A 72 -11.99 1.29 4.63
CA ILE A 72 -10.66 1.02 4.10
C ILE A 72 -9.72 0.45 5.15
N ALA A 73 -8.58 -0.07 4.68
CA ALA A 73 -7.37 -0.15 5.46
C ALA A 73 -6.30 0.80 4.91
N THR A 74 -5.50 1.38 5.79
CA THR A 74 -4.31 2.16 5.46
C THR A 74 -3.05 1.31 5.64
N VAL A 75 -2.08 1.50 4.75
CA VAL A 75 -0.78 0.85 4.81
C VAL A 75 0.31 1.89 4.60
N THR A 76 1.17 2.09 5.60
CA THR A 76 2.34 2.95 5.48
C THR A 76 3.60 2.10 5.38
N VAL A 77 4.41 2.37 4.36
CA VAL A 77 5.72 1.73 4.14
C VAL A 77 6.78 2.80 3.98
N ILE A 78 7.85 2.71 4.77
CA ILE A 78 8.98 3.65 4.70
C ILE A 78 10.02 3.13 3.70
N THR A 79 10.46 4.02 2.80
CA THR A 79 11.51 3.76 1.80
C THR A 79 12.82 4.46 2.14
N GLU A 80 12.77 5.53 2.93
CA GLU A 80 13.92 6.24 3.51
C GLU A 80 13.57 6.84 4.87
N GLY A 81 14.49 6.79 5.83
CA GLY A 81 14.30 7.34 7.16
C GLY A 81 13.56 6.39 8.10
N ASN A 82 12.90 6.95 9.12
CA ASN A 82 12.12 6.18 10.09
C ASN A 82 11.11 7.04 10.87
N LEU A 83 10.10 6.38 11.43
CA LEU A 83 9.09 6.93 12.34
C LEU A 83 9.13 6.18 13.67
N ARG A 84 8.90 6.90 14.77
CA ARG A 84 8.59 6.28 16.07
C ARG A 84 7.09 6.04 16.13
N PHE A 85 6.67 4.85 16.55
CA PHE A 85 5.27 4.59 16.88
C PHE A 85 5.09 4.35 18.37
N GLU A 86 3.90 4.67 18.87
CA GLU A 86 3.42 4.36 20.21
C GLU A 86 1.92 4.07 20.12
N ASP A 87 1.57 2.81 20.31
CA ASP A 87 0.23 2.26 20.16
C ASP A 87 -0.13 1.41 21.39
N ALA A 88 -1.40 1.44 21.77
CA ALA A 88 -1.88 0.73 22.95
C ALA A 88 -1.82 -0.80 22.78
N ASP A 89 -2.08 -1.28 21.55
CA ASP A 89 -2.15 -2.71 21.25
C ASP A 89 -0.78 -3.26 20.81
N SER A 90 0.04 -2.44 20.14
CA SER A 90 1.33 -2.84 19.54
C SER A 90 2.56 -2.39 20.32
N GLY A 91 2.40 -1.59 21.38
CA GLY A 91 3.50 -1.03 22.16
C GLY A 91 4.19 0.13 21.44
N ALA A 92 5.48 0.33 21.71
CA ALA A 92 6.26 1.39 21.09
C ALA A 92 7.51 0.83 20.40
N GLY A 93 7.90 1.45 19.29
CA GLY A 93 9.01 0.99 18.46
C GLY A 93 9.29 1.92 17.30
N MET A 94 9.97 1.39 16.28
CA MET A 94 10.38 2.13 15.09
C MET A 94 9.86 1.47 13.80
N ILE A 95 9.24 2.26 12.92
CA ILE A 95 8.98 1.87 11.54
C ILE A 95 10.09 2.48 10.67
N ASP A 96 11.00 1.64 10.19
CA ASP A 96 12.10 2.02 9.29
C ASP A 96 11.94 1.37 7.91
N HIS A 97 12.99 1.36 7.08
CA HIS A 97 12.93 0.84 5.72
C HIS A 97 12.38 -0.60 5.68
N GLY A 98 11.18 -0.75 5.15
CA GLY A 98 10.48 -2.03 5.08
C GLY A 98 9.71 -2.45 6.33
N GLY A 99 9.68 -1.64 7.37
CA GLY A 99 8.65 -1.71 8.40
C GLY A 99 7.29 -1.28 7.85
N VAL A 100 6.23 -1.65 8.58
CA VAL A 100 4.85 -1.49 8.15
C VAL A 100 3.98 -0.94 9.28
N GLU A 101 3.19 0.08 8.98
CA GLU A 101 1.96 0.35 9.70
C GLU A 101 0.78 -0.15 8.85
N TRP A 102 -0.08 -0.94 9.46
CA TRP A 102 -1.34 -1.41 8.91
C TRP A 102 -2.46 -0.99 9.85
N MET A 103 -3.46 -0.28 9.35
CA MET A 103 -4.66 0.02 10.10
C MET A 103 -5.90 -0.26 9.26
N ARG A 104 -6.64 -1.30 9.63
CA ARG A 104 -8.00 -1.54 9.15
C ARG A 104 -8.94 -0.58 9.88
N ALA A 105 -9.38 0.49 9.23
CA ALA A 105 -10.33 1.43 9.79
C ALA A 105 -11.73 0.80 9.98
N GLY A 106 -12.14 -0.09 9.07
CA GLY A 106 -13.45 -0.75 9.14
C GLY A 106 -14.57 0.27 9.33
N GLY A 107 -15.42 0.07 10.34
CA GLY A 107 -16.56 0.95 10.60
C GLY A 107 -16.21 2.39 10.96
N GLY A 108 -15.00 2.69 11.41
CA GLY A 108 -14.63 4.08 11.70
C GLY A 108 -13.50 4.21 12.70
N VAL A 109 -12.58 5.13 12.42
CA VAL A 109 -11.47 5.49 13.30
C VAL A 109 -11.15 6.97 13.16
N TRP A 110 -10.59 7.58 14.21
CA TRP A 110 -9.84 8.85 14.13
C TRP A 110 -8.40 8.60 14.59
N HIS A 111 -7.42 8.97 13.78
CA HIS A 111 -5.99 8.71 14.04
C HIS A 111 -5.10 9.86 13.54
N GLY A 112 -3.80 9.81 13.85
CA GLY A 112 -2.80 10.78 13.40
C GLY A 112 -1.80 11.24 14.47
N LYS A 113 -1.74 10.57 15.63
CA LYS A 113 -0.82 10.88 16.75
C LYS A 113 -0.05 9.67 17.29
N GLU A 114 -0.28 8.50 16.71
CA GLU A 114 0.37 7.23 17.02
C GLU A 114 1.79 7.18 16.48
N MET A 115 2.07 7.92 15.41
CA MET A 115 3.39 8.03 14.80
C MET A 115 3.95 9.44 14.97
N SER A 116 5.24 9.52 15.28
CA SER A 116 5.99 10.77 15.41
C SER A 116 7.36 10.64 14.77
N VAL A 117 8.06 11.77 14.67
CA VAL A 117 9.41 11.81 14.09
C VAL A 117 10.34 10.84 14.82
N GLY A 118 11.01 10.01 14.04
CA GLY A 118 12.06 9.13 14.52
C GLY A 118 13.41 9.84 14.70
N THR A 119 14.49 9.16 14.35
CA THR A 119 15.86 9.68 14.42
C THR A 119 16.32 10.35 13.13
N SER A 120 15.66 10.06 12.01
CA SER A 120 16.04 10.59 10.70
C SER A 120 15.53 12.01 10.46
N LYS A 121 16.37 12.86 9.84
CA LYS A 121 15.99 14.23 9.43
C LYS A 121 15.10 14.27 8.19
N ARG A 122 15.25 13.27 7.31
CA ARG A 122 14.42 13.09 6.13
C ARG A 122 13.60 11.82 6.25
N ILE A 123 12.47 11.81 5.57
CA ILE A 123 11.64 10.63 5.42
C ILE A 123 11.07 10.55 4.01
N GLN A 124 10.97 9.33 3.49
CA GLN A 124 10.27 9.00 2.26
C GLN A 124 9.45 7.72 2.49
N GLY A 125 8.25 7.65 1.93
CA GLY A 125 7.44 6.44 1.99
C GLY A 125 6.16 6.54 1.19
N PHE A 126 5.38 5.46 1.24
CA PHE A 126 4.09 5.37 0.59
C PHE A 126 2.98 5.20 1.61
N GLN A 127 1.88 5.92 1.41
CA GLN A 127 0.60 5.70 2.08
C GLN A 127 -0.37 5.10 1.07
N LEU A 128 -0.70 3.83 1.24
CA LEU A 128 -1.65 3.09 0.41
C LEU A 128 -2.99 2.96 1.15
N TRP A 129 -4.12 3.12 0.45
CA TRP A 129 -5.41 2.64 0.95
C TRP A 129 -5.90 1.42 0.16
N VAL A 130 -6.46 0.48 0.90
CA VAL A 130 -7.07 -0.74 0.40
C VAL A 130 -8.56 -0.73 0.72
N ALA A 131 -9.42 -0.84 -0.29
CA ALA A 131 -10.86 -1.03 -0.10
C ALA A 131 -11.12 -2.40 0.54
N LEU A 132 -11.94 -2.41 1.59
CA LEU A 132 -12.25 -3.63 2.31
C LEU A 132 -13.45 -4.36 1.69
N PRO A 133 -13.48 -5.71 1.78
CA PRO A 133 -14.66 -6.46 1.40
C PRO A 133 -15.84 -6.18 2.37
N PRO A 134 -17.09 -6.50 2.00
CA PRO A 134 -18.28 -6.20 2.80
C PRO A 134 -18.23 -6.72 4.24
N ALA A 135 -17.57 -7.87 4.47
CA ALA A 135 -17.43 -8.46 5.79
C ALA A 135 -16.55 -7.63 6.75
N LEU A 136 -15.72 -6.71 6.22
CA LEU A 136 -14.72 -5.97 6.96
C LEU A 136 -14.91 -4.45 6.89
N GLU A 137 -15.58 -3.93 5.87
CA GLU A 137 -15.73 -2.48 5.65
C GLU A 137 -16.45 -1.72 6.78
N ASN A 138 -17.28 -2.42 7.57
CA ASN A 138 -17.91 -1.89 8.78
C ASN A 138 -17.55 -2.67 10.06
N ALA A 139 -16.50 -3.50 10.01
CA ALA A 139 -16.04 -4.27 11.16
C ALA A 139 -15.23 -3.41 12.15
N SER A 140 -14.82 -3.99 13.28
CA SER A 140 -13.98 -3.31 14.27
C SER A 140 -12.62 -2.90 13.70
N VAL A 141 -12.11 -1.78 14.19
CA VAL A 141 -10.76 -1.31 13.89
C VAL A 141 -9.73 -2.35 14.33
N ASP A 142 -8.72 -2.58 13.50
CA ASP A 142 -7.56 -3.43 13.82
C ASP A 142 -6.29 -2.74 13.33
N SER A 143 -5.25 -2.67 14.16
CA SER A 143 -3.98 -2.01 13.85
C SER A 143 -2.79 -2.92 14.14
N GLN A 144 -1.73 -2.76 13.35
CA GLN A 144 -0.44 -3.43 13.52
C GLN A 144 0.69 -2.48 13.14
N TYR A 145 1.69 -2.42 14.01
CA TYR A 145 2.96 -1.76 13.76
C TYR A 145 4.04 -2.83 13.79
N LEU A 146 4.67 -3.10 12.65
CA LEU A 146 5.62 -4.20 12.47
C LEU A 146 6.96 -3.64 12.01
N GLU A 147 7.97 -3.82 12.85
CA GLU A 147 9.34 -3.41 12.50
C GLU A 147 9.90 -4.27 11.37
N SER A 148 10.84 -3.74 10.59
CA SER A 148 11.40 -4.44 9.43
C SER A 148 12.01 -5.81 9.76
N GLY A 149 12.49 -6.01 10.99
CA GLY A 149 13.07 -7.27 11.45
C GLY A 149 12.11 -8.48 11.44
N VAL A 150 10.80 -8.25 11.54
CA VAL A 150 9.79 -9.34 11.48
C VAL A 150 9.20 -9.53 10.08
N MET A 151 9.48 -8.62 9.15
CA MET A 151 8.92 -8.63 7.81
C MET A 151 9.74 -9.55 6.90
N PRO A 152 9.14 -10.61 6.30
CA PRO A 152 9.88 -11.55 5.47
C PRO A 152 10.43 -10.91 4.19
N GLN A 153 11.53 -11.47 3.69
CA GLN A 153 12.16 -11.07 2.44
C GLN A 153 12.36 -12.28 1.52
N VAL A 154 12.03 -12.12 0.24
CA VAL A 154 12.20 -13.11 -0.82
C VAL A 154 12.94 -12.45 -1.99
N GLY A 155 14.22 -12.77 -2.14
CA GLY A 155 15.09 -12.07 -3.10
C GLY A 155 15.18 -10.57 -2.77
N PRO A 156 14.94 -9.67 -3.74
CA PRO A 156 14.96 -8.22 -3.49
C PRO A 156 13.66 -7.68 -2.88
N ALA A 157 12.63 -8.52 -2.73
CA ALA A 157 11.30 -8.11 -2.33
C ALA A 157 11.06 -8.39 -0.84
N ARG A 158 10.76 -7.34 -0.08
CA ARG A 158 10.17 -7.44 1.25
C ARG A 158 8.65 -7.56 1.13
N LEU A 159 8.09 -8.57 1.80
CA LEU A 159 6.69 -8.94 1.70
C LEU A 159 5.84 -8.12 2.68
N ILE A 160 5.22 -7.04 2.21
CA ILE A 160 4.40 -6.15 3.03
C ILE A 160 3.03 -6.79 3.28
N LEU A 161 2.31 -7.16 2.22
CA LEU A 161 1.02 -7.87 2.29
C LEU A 161 1.06 -9.15 1.46
N GLY A 162 0.28 -10.15 1.87
CA GLY A 162 -0.01 -11.34 1.06
C GLY A 162 1.00 -12.47 1.19
N THR A 163 1.07 -13.29 0.14
CA THR A 163 1.92 -14.47 0.05
C THR A 163 2.75 -14.42 -1.22
N TYR A 164 4.06 -14.61 -1.09
CA TYR A 164 4.96 -14.63 -2.25
C TYR A 164 5.96 -15.78 -2.14
N GLN A 165 6.01 -16.63 -3.18
CA GLN A 165 6.86 -17.83 -3.24
C GLN A 165 6.78 -18.72 -1.99
N GLY A 166 5.57 -18.93 -1.45
CA GLY A 166 5.33 -19.76 -0.28
C GLY A 166 5.63 -19.09 1.07
N VAL A 167 6.11 -17.84 1.07
CA VAL A 167 6.33 -17.03 2.28
C VAL A 167 5.13 -16.11 2.49
N GLN A 168 4.67 -15.97 3.74
CA GLN A 168 3.47 -15.23 4.12
C GLN A 168 3.84 -13.98 4.95
N SER A 169 3.23 -12.83 4.64
CA SER A 169 3.34 -11.64 5.50
C SER A 169 2.63 -11.86 6.84
N PRO A 170 3.21 -11.39 7.98
CA PRO A 170 2.54 -11.37 9.28
C PRO A 170 1.42 -10.30 9.39
N VAL A 171 1.24 -9.43 8.39
CA VAL A 171 0.16 -8.44 8.37
C VAL A 171 -1.19 -9.15 8.17
N ARG A 172 -2.16 -8.84 9.03
CA ARG A 172 -3.54 -9.36 9.06
C ARG A 172 -4.43 -8.68 8.02
N ALA A 173 -3.93 -8.54 6.80
CA ALA A 173 -4.70 -8.05 5.68
C ALA A 173 -5.63 -9.15 5.12
N PRO A 174 -6.74 -8.77 4.45
CA PRO A 174 -7.54 -9.72 3.69
C PRO A 174 -6.69 -10.43 2.62
N ALA A 175 -7.05 -11.67 2.31
CA ALA A 175 -6.39 -12.42 1.23
C ALA A 175 -6.70 -11.82 -0.17
N GLY A 176 -6.04 -12.35 -1.20
CA GLY A 176 -6.26 -11.96 -2.59
C GLY A 176 -5.45 -10.75 -3.06
N MET A 177 -4.44 -10.33 -2.29
CA MET A 177 -3.54 -9.25 -2.68
C MET A 177 -2.11 -9.51 -2.21
N ASN A 178 -1.16 -9.03 -3.00
CA ASN A 178 0.25 -8.91 -2.66
C ASN A 178 0.64 -7.43 -2.75
N TYR A 179 1.43 -6.98 -1.80
CA TYR A 179 2.06 -5.68 -1.82
C TYR A 179 3.50 -5.85 -1.35
N LEU A 180 4.45 -5.43 -2.17
CA LEU A 180 5.88 -5.68 -1.94
C LEU A 180 6.64 -4.36 -1.98
N LEU A 181 7.61 -4.20 -1.08
CA LEU A 181 8.67 -3.20 -1.19
C LEU A 181 9.90 -3.87 -1.80
N VAL A 182 10.44 -3.33 -2.88
CA VAL A 182 11.55 -3.93 -3.60
C VAL A 182 12.72 -2.95 -3.67
N THR A 183 13.90 -3.45 -3.32
CA THR A 183 15.18 -2.75 -3.52
C THR A 183 16.03 -3.55 -4.48
N LEU A 184 16.25 -3.00 -5.68
CA LEU A 184 16.97 -3.67 -6.75
C LEU A 184 18.30 -2.92 -7.03
N PRO A 185 19.47 -3.57 -6.91
CA PRO A 185 20.75 -2.94 -7.21
C PRO A 185 20.86 -2.49 -8.67
N ALA A 186 21.64 -1.45 -8.94
CA ALA A 186 21.86 -0.94 -10.30
C ALA A 186 22.25 -2.06 -11.28
N GLY A 187 21.59 -2.12 -12.44
CA GLY A 187 21.85 -3.12 -13.48
C GLY A 187 21.23 -4.50 -13.25
N GLU A 188 20.75 -4.80 -12.04
CA GLU A 188 20.12 -6.08 -11.73
C GLU A 188 18.70 -6.19 -12.28
N SER A 189 18.26 -7.42 -12.54
CA SER A 189 16.92 -7.73 -13.04
C SER A 189 16.17 -8.64 -12.08
N TRP A 190 14.88 -8.38 -11.91
CA TRP A 190 13.98 -9.18 -11.11
C TRP A 190 12.68 -9.43 -11.86
N SER A 191 12.16 -10.66 -11.79
CA SER A 191 10.88 -11.00 -12.40
C SER A 191 9.85 -11.27 -11.31
N TYR A 192 8.73 -10.55 -11.39
CA TYR A 192 7.57 -10.77 -10.56
C TYR A 192 6.54 -11.61 -11.33
N VAL A 193 6.14 -12.73 -10.73
CA VAL A 193 5.05 -13.57 -11.22
C VAL A 193 3.87 -13.36 -10.26
N PRO A 194 2.83 -12.61 -10.66
CA PRO A 194 1.63 -12.47 -9.84
C PRO A 194 0.99 -13.83 -9.58
N PRO A 195 0.44 -14.08 -8.37
CA PRO A 195 -0.37 -15.27 -8.14
C PRO A 195 -1.54 -15.36 -9.12
N LYS A 196 -2.01 -16.59 -9.38
CA LYS A 196 -3.18 -16.82 -10.23
C LYS A 196 -4.38 -16.02 -9.70
N GLY A 197 -5.11 -15.34 -10.58
CA GLY A 197 -6.24 -14.48 -10.23
C GLY A 197 -5.86 -13.03 -9.93
N HIS A 198 -4.57 -12.72 -9.71
CA HIS A 198 -4.13 -11.35 -9.50
C HIS A 198 -4.07 -10.56 -10.82
N GLU A 199 -5.24 -10.21 -11.34
CA GLU A 199 -5.40 -9.50 -12.60
C GLU A 199 -5.04 -8.03 -12.49
N SER A 200 -5.17 -7.39 -11.33
CA SER A 200 -4.71 -6.01 -11.14
C SER A 200 -3.22 -6.01 -10.83
N LEU A 201 -2.43 -5.14 -11.49
CA LEU A 201 -1.00 -4.96 -11.24
C LEU A 201 -0.57 -3.52 -11.49
N TRP A 202 0.21 -2.99 -10.55
CA TRP A 202 0.77 -1.64 -10.61
C TRP A 202 2.10 -1.59 -9.87
N LEU A 203 2.92 -0.58 -10.17
CA LEU A 203 4.09 -0.26 -9.38
C LEU A 203 4.30 1.26 -9.29
N SER A 204 5.02 1.71 -8.27
CA SER A 204 5.50 3.08 -8.17
C SER A 204 6.93 3.14 -7.67
N VAL A 205 7.76 3.97 -8.30
CA VAL A 205 9.18 4.11 -7.99
C VAL A 205 9.39 5.30 -7.06
N SER A 206 10.02 5.09 -5.91
CA SER A 206 10.34 6.18 -4.98
C SER A 206 11.76 6.72 -5.18
N ARG A 207 12.68 5.87 -5.65
CA ARG A 207 14.08 6.24 -5.91
C ARG A 207 14.64 5.44 -7.08
N GLY A 208 15.48 6.07 -7.91
CA GLY A 208 16.12 5.42 -9.04
C GLY A 208 15.23 5.37 -10.28
N SER A 209 15.43 4.37 -11.13
CA SER A 209 14.61 4.16 -12.32
C SER A 209 14.64 2.71 -12.78
N LEU A 210 13.49 2.25 -13.26
CA LEU A 210 13.31 0.90 -13.80
C LEU A 210 13.20 0.96 -15.31
N CYS A 211 13.81 -0.02 -15.96
CA CYS A 211 13.40 -0.47 -17.28
C CYS A 211 12.38 -1.61 -17.08
N ALA A 212 11.11 -1.29 -17.33
CA ALA A 212 10.07 -2.25 -17.69
C ALA A 212 10.01 -2.27 -19.25
N PRO A 213 8.99 -2.81 -19.95
CA PRO A 213 8.86 -2.62 -21.40
C PRO A 213 9.05 -1.16 -21.85
N GLU A 214 8.76 -0.21 -20.95
CA GLU A 214 9.17 1.20 -21.01
C GLU A 214 9.87 1.61 -19.71
N ALA A 215 10.59 2.74 -19.74
CA ALA A 215 11.21 3.31 -18.54
C ALA A 215 10.16 3.87 -17.56
N VAL A 216 10.40 3.67 -16.26
CA VAL A 216 9.63 4.21 -15.14
C VAL A 216 10.58 4.92 -14.17
N MET A 217 10.34 6.19 -13.91
CA MET A 217 11.21 7.07 -13.14
C MET A 217 10.70 7.25 -11.70
N ALA A 218 11.59 7.65 -10.79
CA ALA A 218 11.19 8.06 -9.45
C ALA A 218 10.07 9.12 -9.48
N GLY A 219 9.06 8.94 -8.63
CA GLY A 219 7.85 9.76 -8.59
C GLY A 219 6.75 9.31 -9.55
N GLU A 220 7.00 8.33 -10.43
CA GLU A 220 5.98 7.78 -11.31
C GLU A 220 5.26 6.58 -10.68
N MET A 221 3.99 6.43 -11.04
CA MET A 221 3.20 5.22 -10.89
C MET A 221 2.78 4.73 -12.28
N VAL A 222 2.83 3.41 -12.48
CA VAL A 222 2.31 2.75 -13.68
C VAL A 222 1.36 1.62 -13.33
N VAL A 223 0.35 1.42 -14.17
CA VAL A 223 -0.62 0.33 -14.11
C VAL A 223 -0.45 -0.53 -15.36
N PHE A 224 -0.38 -1.84 -15.19
CA PHE A 224 -0.23 -2.79 -16.27
C PHE A 224 -1.58 -3.28 -16.79
N GLU A 225 -1.64 -3.71 -18.06
CA GLU A 225 -2.82 -4.36 -18.63
C GLU A 225 -3.25 -5.58 -17.80
N PRO A 226 -4.56 -5.81 -17.53
CA PRO A 226 -5.04 -6.95 -16.74
C PRO A 226 -4.50 -8.32 -17.17
N GLY A 227 -4.37 -9.25 -16.22
CA GLY A 227 -4.00 -10.65 -16.48
C GLY A 227 -2.95 -11.22 -15.53
N SER A 228 -2.44 -12.42 -15.82
CA SER A 228 -1.48 -13.14 -14.94
C SER A 228 -0.04 -13.19 -15.48
N GLY A 229 0.28 -12.33 -16.46
CA GLY A 229 1.59 -12.30 -17.09
C GLY A 229 2.72 -11.90 -16.14
N THR A 230 3.92 -12.43 -16.39
CA THR A 230 5.14 -12.07 -15.65
C THR A 230 5.59 -10.66 -16.05
N VAL A 231 6.11 -9.90 -15.09
CA VAL A 231 6.77 -8.61 -15.35
C VAL A 231 8.22 -8.71 -14.92
N THR A 232 9.12 -8.51 -15.89
CA THR A 232 10.56 -8.37 -15.64
C THR A 232 10.92 -6.90 -15.53
N LEU A 233 11.58 -6.55 -14.43
CA LEU A 233 11.99 -5.22 -14.08
C LEU A 233 13.51 -5.19 -13.96
N LYS A 234 14.16 -4.21 -14.58
CA LYS A 234 15.60 -4.01 -14.47
C LYS A 234 15.90 -2.64 -13.88
N ALA A 235 16.67 -2.58 -12.80
CA ALA A 235 17.17 -1.30 -12.31
C ALA A 235 18.16 -0.74 -13.33
N MET A 236 18.04 0.55 -13.66
CA MET A 236 18.88 1.17 -14.68
C MET A 236 20.26 1.52 -14.11
N HIS A 237 20.54 2.81 -13.88
CA HIS A 237 21.87 3.30 -13.54
C HIS A 237 22.13 3.39 -12.03
N ASN A 238 21.08 3.37 -11.21
CA ASN A 238 21.16 3.50 -9.75
C ASN A 238 20.37 2.38 -9.08
N ASP A 239 20.70 2.11 -7.82
CA ASP A 239 19.85 1.32 -6.93
C ASP A 239 18.44 1.90 -6.92
N THR A 240 17.47 1.04 -7.15
CA THR A 240 16.09 1.45 -7.40
C THR A 240 15.18 0.87 -6.32
N VAL A 241 14.41 1.75 -5.68
CA VAL A 241 13.44 1.39 -4.64
C VAL A 241 12.05 1.71 -5.16
N PHE A 242 11.18 0.73 -5.06
CA PHE A 242 9.82 0.82 -5.58
C PHE A 242 8.89 -0.11 -4.80
N VAL A 243 7.60 0.19 -4.89
CA VAL A 243 6.55 -0.73 -4.43
C VAL A 243 5.83 -1.32 -5.63
N ILE A 244 5.38 -2.56 -5.50
CA ILE A 244 4.58 -3.26 -6.51
C ILE A 244 3.39 -3.93 -5.83
N GLY A 245 2.20 -3.74 -6.38
CA GLY A 245 0.96 -4.32 -5.87
C GLY A 245 0.28 -5.17 -6.93
N SER A 246 -0.22 -6.34 -6.54
CA SER A 246 -1.08 -7.16 -7.39
C SER A 246 -2.23 -7.76 -6.60
N ALA A 247 -3.41 -7.87 -7.20
CA ALA A 247 -4.58 -8.38 -6.49
C ALA A 247 -5.62 -8.98 -7.42
N GLU A 248 -6.44 -9.86 -6.86
CA GLU A 248 -7.73 -10.19 -7.44
C GLU A 248 -8.58 -8.92 -7.53
N PRO A 249 -9.23 -8.64 -8.68
CA PRO A 249 -10.08 -7.47 -8.82
C PRO A 249 -11.17 -7.45 -7.77
N HIS A 250 -11.29 -6.34 -7.04
CA HIS A 250 -12.36 -6.20 -6.06
C HIS A 250 -13.72 -6.11 -6.78
N PRO A 251 -14.68 -7.01 -6.52
CA PRO A 251 -15.85 -7.15 -7.39
C PRO A 251 -16.91 -6.06 -7.19
N TYR A 252 -16.85 -5.31 -6.09
CA TYR A 252 -17.84 -4.30 -5.75
C TYR A 252 -17.46 -2.91 -6.27
N ASP A 253 -18.46 -2.13 -6.66
CA ASP A 253 -18.31 -0.71 -6.92
C ASP A 253 -17.82 0.03 -5.67
N LEU A 254 -17.33 1.26 -5.87
CA LEU A 254 -16.85 2.10 -4.79
C LEU A 254 -17.87 3.20 -4.49
N ALA A 255 -18.48 3.16 -3.32
CA ALA A 255 -19.21 4.27 -2.73
C ALA A 255 -18.20 5.19 -2.02
N LEU A 256 -18.04 6.40 -2.55
CA LEU A 256 -17.01 7.35 -2.11
C LEU A 256 -17.62 8.40 -1.18
N GLY A 257 -17.01 8.57 -0.01
CA GLY A 257 -17.30 9.65 0.92
C GLY A 257 -16.04 10.40 1.32
N ASN A 258 -16.16 11.24 2.35
CA ASN A 258 -14.99 11.95 2.86
C ASN A 258 -14.15 11.02 3.74
N TYR A 259 -12.88 10.80 3.36
CA TYR A 259 -11.98 9.82 3.98
C TYR A 259 -12.53 8.38 4.07
N SER A 260 -13.57 8.06 3.28
CA SER A 260 -14.31 6.80 3.39
C SER A 260 -14.54 6.20 2.01
N VAL A 261 -14.32 4.89 1.88
CA VAL A 261 -14.59 4.13 0.65
C VAL A 261 -15.26 2.82 1.05
N HIS A 262 -16.47 2.57 0.56
CA HIS A 262 -17.24 1.37 0.87
C HIS A 262 -17.73 0.68 -0.41
N THR A 263 -18.25 -0.53 -0.28
CA THR A 263 -18.76 -1.35 -1.39
C THR A 263 -20.13 -0.90 -1.88
N ASN A 264 -20.87 -0.10 -1.09
CA ASN A 264 -22.20 0.38 -1.44
C ASN A 264 -22.62 1.60 -0.57
N PRO A 265 -23.66 2.37 -0.99
CA PRO A 265 -24.09 3.57 -0.26
C PRO A 265 -24.60 3.33 1.17
N GLN A 266 -25.20 2.17 1.45
CA GLN A 266 -25.70 1.86 2.79
C GLN A 266 -24.54 1.64 3.77
N ALA A 267 -23.52 0.90 3.34
CA ALA A 267 -22.29 0.71 4.10
C ALA A 267 -21.55 2.02 4.33
N LEU A 268 -21.46 2.87 3.30
CA LEU A 268 -20.87 4.21 3.42
C LEU A 268 -21.58 5.06 4.47
N HIS A 269 -22.91 5.10 4.42
CA HIS A 269 -23.69 5.88 5.38
C HIS A 269 -23.46 5.41 6.82
N ALA A 270 -23.37 4.10 7.05
CA ALA A 270 -23.06 3.54 8.36
C ALA A 270 -21.65 3.94 8.85
N GLY A 271 -20.64 3.85 7.97
CA GLY A 271 -19.27 4.24 8.30
C GLY A 271 -19.12 5.73 8.60
N GLU A 272 -19.72 6.60 7.80
CA GLU A 272 -19.69 8.05 8.02
C GLU A 272 -20.44 8.45 9.32
N ALA A 273 -21.57 7.80 9.60
CA ALA A 273 -22.28 7.99 10.87
C ALA A 273 -21.40 7.60 12.06
N LYS A 274 -20.67 6.48 11.96
CA LYS A 274 -19.77 6.02 13.02
C LYS A 274 -18.57 6.95 13.21
N ILE A 275 -17.94 7.40 12.13
CA ILE A 275 -16.89 8.44 12.18
C ILE A 275 -17.39 9.71 12.88
N ALA A 276 -18.61 10.15 12.59
CA ALA A 276 -19.18 11.35 13.18
C ALA A 276 -19.40 11.19 14.70
N GLU A 277 -19.90 10.03 15.14
CA GLU A 277 -20.05 9.66 16.55
C GLU A 277 -18.69 9.69 17.28
N ILE A 278 -17.68 9.02 16.71
CA ILE A 278 -16.31 8.96 17.25
C ILE A 278 -15.72 10.38 17.34
N GLY A 279 -15.90 11.19 16.29
CA GLY A 279 -15.42 12.56 16.25
C GLY A 279 -16.07 13.47 17.31
N ALA A 280 -17.35 13.27 17.64
CA ALA A 280 -18.01 13.98 18.73
C ALA A 280 -17.40 13.63 20.09
N ARG A 281 -17.22 12.33 20.36
CA ARG A 281 -16.56 11.83 21.57
C ARG A 281 -15.12 12.36 21.70
N LEU A 282 -14.37 12.40 20.60
CA LEU A 282 -13.00 12.93 20.57
C LEU A 282 -12.95 14.42 20.93
N ARG A 283 -13.84 15.23 20.35
CA ARG A 283 -13.91 16.68 20.67
C ARG A 283 -14.22 16.90 22.15
N ASP A 284 -15.11 16.10 22.73
CA ASP A 284 -15.44 16.20 24.15
C ASP A 284 -14.29 15.74 25.05
N TYR A 285 -13.55 14.71 24.63
CA TYR A 285 -12.34 14.27 25.32
C TYR A 285 -11.27 15.39 25.34
N LEU A 286 -10.97 15.99 24.18
CA LEU A 286 -9.97 17.05 24.05
C LEU A 286 -10.30 18.30 24.87
N LYS A 287 -11.59 18.66 24.98
CA LYS A 287 -12.04 19.74 25.87
C LYS A 287 -11.77 19.44 27.34
N LYS A 288 -11.97 18.20 27.78
CA LYS A 288 -11.79 17.78 29.19
C LYS A 288 -10.32 17.62 29.57
N SER A 289 -9.46 17.25 28.64
CA SER A 289 -8.03 17.03 28.86
C SER A 289 -7.16 18.29 28.70
N ASN A 290 -7.76 19.49 28.54
CA ASN A 290 -7.06 20.72 28.18
C ASN A 290 -6.11 20.55 26.97
N GLY A 291 -6.42 19.62 26.05
CA GLY A 291 -5.60 19.32 24.87
C GLY A 291 -4.25 18.64 25.15
N SER A 292 -3.95 18.20 26.38
CA SER A 292 -2.62 17.68 26.77
C SER A 292 -2.47 16.16 26.71
N ALA A 293 -3.53 15.41 26.42
CA ALA A 293 -3.46 13.95 26.36
C ALA A 293 -2.99 13.46 24.99
N SER A 294 -2.08 12.48 24.96
CA SER A 294 -1.85 11.69 23.75
C SER A 294 -3.18 11.00 23.41
N VAL A 295 -3.71 11.25 22.22
CA VAL A 295 -4.89 10.55 21.73
C VAL A 295 -4.39 9.46 20.80
N PRO A 296 -4.20 8.21 21.28
CA PRO A 296 -4.01 7.09 20.37
C PRO A 296 -5.31 6.82 19.61
N VAL A 297 -5.22 5.96 18.60
CA VAL A 297 -6.28 5.52 17.69
C VAL A 297 -7.63 5.53 18.37
N PHE A 298 -8.49 6.49 18.00
CA PHE A 298 -9.77 6.68 18.65
C PHE A 298 -10.86 5.90 17.90
N LYS A 299 -11.35 4.85 18.56
CA LYS A 299 -12.27 3.83 18.03
C LYS A 299 -13.71 4.00 18.58
#